data_AF-A0A0C3KZ86-F1
#
_entry.id   AF-A0A0C3KZ86-F1
#
_cell.length_a   1.000
_cell.length_b   1.000
_cell.length_c   1.000
_cell.angle_alpha   90.00
_cell.angle_beta   90.00
_cell.angle_gamma   90.00
#
_symmetry.space_group_name_H-M   'P 1'
#
loop_
_entity.id
_entity.type
_entity.pdbx_description
1 polymer ?
#
loop_
_entity_poly.entity_id
_entity_poly.type
_entity_poly.pdbx_seq_one_letter_code
_entity_poly.pdbx_strand_id
1 'polypeptide(L)'
;MVSANETGGQKDEVDIQPLEYGGMGNDEEILSIRDGLYILTNKMSRTTLDLYSRDSGTQCHGWPRHSLGNQIWIVRKCPTKDTFTLRNTEQAGFLDVLAGNSENGAPAVGHHRVEGSLNQEWQIVEQTPGYYTCE
;
A
#
# COMPACT_ATOMS: atom_id res chain seq x y z
N MET A 1 52.12 17.57 53.70
CA MET A 1 51.03 18.33 53.06
C MET A 1 50.07 17.34 52.41
N VAL A 2 48.78 17.57 52.67
CA VAL A 2 47.55 17.15 51.96
C VAL A 2 47.75 17.24 50.42
N SER A 3 47.21 16.46 49.48
CA SER A 3 45.88 15.85 49.17
C SER A 3 46.07 14.72 48.12
N ALA A 4 45.39 13.57 48.18
CA ALA A 4 44.05 13.22 47.67
C ALA A 4 43.90 13.05 46.13
N ASN A 5 43.48 11.82 45.76
CA ASN A 5 42.82 11.26 44.57
C ASN A 5 42.53 12.12 43.33
N GLU A 6 42.65 11.48 42.15
CA GLU A 6 41.50 11.23 41.26
C GLU A 6 41.83 10.18 40.17
N THR A 7 41.03 9.12 40.14
CA THR A 7 40.88 8.12 39.08
C THR A 7 40.08 8.72 37.92
N GLY A 8 40.53 8.57 36.68
CA GLY A 8 39.78 8.98 35.49
C GLY A 8 40.11 8.08 34.30
N GLY A 9 39.13 7.31 33.85
CA GLY A 9 39.26 6.18 32.92
C GLY A 9 39.77 6.54 31.52
N GLN A 10 40.32 5.53 30.86
CA GLN A 10 40.46 5.45 29.41
C GLN A 10 39.16 5.90 28.75
N LYS A 11 39.24 6.93 27.91
CA LYS A 11 38.16 7.23 26.96
C LYS A 11 38.21 6.12 25.92
N ASP A 12 37.28 5.19 26.04
CA ASP A 12 36.88 4.32 24.94
C ASP A 12 36.26 5.23 23.86
N GLU A 13 37.08 5.67 22.91
CA GLU A 13 36.57 6.15 21.64
C GLU A 13 35.88 4.95 20.97
N VAL A 14 34.56 4.91 21.11
CA VAL A 14 33.70 4.03 20.33
C VAL A 14 33.82 4.50 18.89
N ASP A 15 34.60 3.78 18.11
CA ASP A 15 34.60 3.89 16.66
C ASP A 15 33.21 3.48 16.18
N ILE A 16 32.36 4.47 15.91
CA ILE A 16 31.01 4.25 15.42
C ILE A 16 31.12 3.89 13.95
N GLN A 17 31.47 2.64 13.68
CA GLN A 17 31.25 2.02 12.38
C GLN A 17 29.74 2.15 12.09
N PRO A 18 29.32 2.63 10.90
CA PRO A 18 27.90 2.64 10.54
C PRO A 18 27.35 1.23 10.76
N LEU A 19 26.27 1.11 11.52
CA LEU A 19 25.52 -0.13 11.61
C LEU A 19 25.15 -0.51 10.18
N GLU A 20 25.75 -1.58 9.65
CA GLU A 20 25.26 -2.24 8.46
C GLU A 20 23.83 -2.67 8.77
N TYR A 21 22.88 -1.84 8.36
CA TYR A 21 21.48 -2.22 8.32
C TYR A 21 21.38 -3.29 7.23
N GLY A 22 21.49 -4.54 7.66
CA GLY A 22 21.54 -5.72 6.80
C GLY A 22 20.39 -5.69 5.79
N GLY A 23 20.78 -5.83 4.52
CA GLY A 23 19.88 -5.97 3.38
C GLY A 23 19.55 -4.64 2.70
N MET A 24 20.51 -4.07 1.98
CA MET A 24 20.14 -3.46 0.70
C MET A 24 19.63 -4.61 -0.16
N GLY A 25 18.31 -4.82 -0.15
CA GLY A 25 17.66 -5.60 -1.18
C GLY A 25 18.18 -5.12 -2.53
N ASN A 26 18.48 -6.06 -3.41
CA ASN A 26 18.67 -5.81 -4.84
C ASN A 26 17.70 -4.70 -5.29
N ASP A 27 18.16 -3.76 -6.10
CA ASP A 27 17.35 -2.62 -6.59
C ASP A 27 16.01 -3.03 -7.23
N GLU A 28 15.84 -4.33 -7.55
CA GLU A 28 14.59 -4.97 -7.95
C GLU A 28 13.51 -5.08 -6.85
N GLU A 29 13.87 -5.12 -5.57
CA GLU A 29 12.92 -5.28 -4.45
C GLU A 29 12.19 -3.96 -4.11
N ILE A 30 12.71 -2.82 -4.58
CA ILE A 30 12.09 -1.49 -4.43
C ILE A 30 10.88 -1.30 -5.36
N LEU A 31 10.76 -2.11 -6.43
CA LEU A 31 9.71 -1.97 -7.45
C LEU A 31 8.44 -2.79 -7.17
N SER A 32 8.38 -3.53 -6.05
CA SER A 32 7.23 -4.38 -5.74
C SER A 32 6.25 -3.71 -4.76
N ILE A 33 4.96 -3.69 -5.12
CA ILE A 33 3.89 -3.26 -4.21
C ILE A 33 3.86 -4.24 -3.03
N ARG A 34 4.08 -3.71 -1.82
CA ARG A 34 4.07 -4.50 -0.58
C ARG A 34 2.66 -4.66 -0.04
N ASP A 35 2.43 -5.71 0.73
CA ASP A 35 1.19 -5.83 1.52
C ASP A 35 1.07 -4.65 2.49
N GLY A 36 -0.12 -4.07 2.62
CA GLY A 36 -0.30 -2.91 3.49
C GLY A 36 -1.61 -2.15 3.31
N LEU A 37 -1.69 -1.00 3.98
CA LEU A 37 -2.78 -0.04 3.85
C LEU A 37 -2.43 1.01 2.81
N TYR A 38 -3.34 1.24 1.87
CA TYR A 38 -3.17 2.15 0.75
C TYR A 38 -4.35 3.09 0.61
N ILE A 39 -4.06 4.28 0.09
CA ILE A 39 -5.05 5.22 -0.45
C ILE A 39 -4.79 5.33 -1.94
N LEU A 40 -5.73 4.87 -2.75
CA LEU A 40 -5.62 4.91 -4.20
C LEU A 40 -6.13 6.25 -4.70
N THR A 41 -5.22 7.15 -5.07
CA THR A 41 -5.56 8.49 -5.55
C THR A 41 -5.47 8.54 -7.06
N ASN A 42 -6.56 8.92 -7.73
CA ASN A 42 -6.51 9.16 -9.16
C ASN A 42 -5.64 10.40 -9.45
N LYS A 43 -4.61 10.24 -10.29
CA LYS A 43 -3.63 11.30 -10.58
C LYS A 43 -4.27 12.54 -11.22
N MET A 44 -5.29 12.36 -12.05
CA MET A 44 -5.92 13.44 -12.82
C MET A 44 -6.92 14.24 -11.96
N SER A 45 -7.90 13.55 -11.37
CA SER A 45 -8.99 14.17 -10.61
C SER A 45 -8.63 14.49 -9.17
N ARG A 46 -7.54 13.91 -8.63
CA ARG A 46 -7.12 14.01 -7.22
C ARG A 46 -8.10 13.43 -6.20
N THR A 47 -9.16 12.77 -6.66
CA THR A 47 -10.08 12.02 -5.81
C THR A 47 -9.50 10.65 -5.45
N THR A 48 -9.93 10.10 -4.33
CA THR A 48 -9.55 8.77 -3.85
C THR A 48 -10.61 7.73 -4.19
N LEU A 49 -10.20 6.47 -4.40
CA LEU A 49 -11.11 5.34 -4.56
C LEU A 49 -11.94 5.15 -3.28
N ASP A 50 -13.24 5.33 -3.40
CA ASP A 50 -14.22 5.36 -2.32
C ASP A 50 -15.26 4.24 -2.48
N LEU A 51 -15.54 3.53 -1.38
CA LEU A 51 -16.63 2.56 -1.27
C LEU A 51 -17.60 3.00 -0.15
N TYR A 52 -18.56 3.84 -0.49
CA TYR A 52 -19.41 4.53 0.48
C TYR A 52 -20.40 3.64 1.25
N SER A 53 -20.79 2.48 0.72
CA SER A 53 -21.75 1.55 1.37
C SER A 53 -21.17 0.14 1.55
N ARG A 54 -21.77 -0.60 2.49
CA ARG A 54 -21.49 -2.01 2.81
C ARG A 54 -22.21 -2.99 1.92
N ASP A 55 -23.19 -2.52 1.15
CA ASP A 55 -24.03 -3.40 0.35
C ASP A 55 -23.21 -4.02 -0.79
N SER A 56 -23.36 -5.33 -0.98
CA SER A 56 -22.71 -6.02 -2.09
C SER A 56 -23.22 -5.45 -3.42
N GLY A 57 -22.29 -5.14 -4.34
CA GLY A 57 -22.60 -4.49 -5.60
C GLY A 57 -22.59 -2.96 -5.53
N THR A 58 -22.30 -2.35 -4.38
CA THR A 58 -22.10 -0.90 -4.29
C THR A 58 -20.95 -0.48 -5.21
N GLN A 59 -21.22 0.47 -6.11
CA GLN A 59 -20.21 0.98 -7.04
C GLN A 59 -19.11 1.77 -6.30
N CYS A 60 -17.86 1.43 -6.59
CA CYS A 60 -16.71 2.23 -6.18
C CYS A 60 -16.61 3.46 -7.08
N HIS A 61 -16.27 4.61 -6.51
CA HIS A 61 -16.15 5.86 -7.27
C HIS A 61 -15.01 6.73 -6.75
N GLY A 62 -14.70 7.82 -7.46
CA GLY A 62 -13.75 8.83 -6.99
C GLY A 62 -14.46 9.84 -6.08
N TRP A 63 -13.98 10.02 -4.86
CA TRP A 63 -14.47 11.04 -3.94
C TRP A 63 -13.33 11.90 -3.36
N PRO A 64 -13.56 13.18 -2.99
CA PRO A 64 -12.56 13.96 -2.28
C PRO A 64 -12.07 13.23 -1.03
N ARG A 65 -10.76 13.29 -0.80
CA ARG A 65 -10.14 12.63 0.34
C ARG A 65 -10.72 13.16 1.66
N HIS A 66 -11.10 12.25 2.55
CA HIS A 66 -11.46 12.54 3.93
C HIS A 66 -10.96 11.44 4.87
N SER A 67 -11.13 11.66 6.18
CA SER A 67 -10.52 10.82 7.23
C SER A 67 -11.31 9.55 7.59
N LEU A 68 -12.05 8.96 6.64
CA LEU A 68 -12.88 7.77 6.90
C LEU A 68 -12.26 6.52 6.24
N GLY A 69 -12.60 5.34 6.77
CA GLY A 69 -11.99 4.08 6.36
C GLY A 69 -12.52 3.54 5.04
N ASN A 70 -13.65 4.06 4.55
CA ASN A 70 -14.21 3.78 3.23
C ASN A 70 -13.29 4.18 2.05
N GLN A 71 -12.20 4.92 2.31
CA GLN A 71 -11.18 5.31 1.33
C GLN A 71 -9.82 4.61 1.55
N ILE A 72 -9.72 3.74 2.55
CA ILE A 72 -8.49 3.01 2.89
C ILE A 72 -8.64 1.55 2.51
N TRP A 73 -7.66 1.04 1.78
CA TRP A 73 -7.67 -0.29 1.19
C TRP A 73 -6.49 -1.12 1.70
N ILE A 74 -6.78 -2.31 2.23
CA ILE A 74 -5.79 -3.34 2.52
C ILE A 74 -5.46 -4.03 1.20
N VAL A 75 -4.25 -3.81 0.72
CA VAL A 75 -3.70 -4.47 -0.46
C VAL A 75 -2.91 -5.69 0.02
N ARG A 76 -3.22 -6.87 -0.54
CA ARG A 76 -2.52 -8.12 -0.24
C ARG A 76 -2.22 -8.90 -1.50
N LYS A 77 -0.97 -9.33 -1.65
CA LYS A 77 -0.53 -10.19 -2.73
C LYS A 77 -1.20 -11.55 -2.65
N CYS A 78 -1.66 -12.06 -3.78
CA CYS A 78 -2.20 -13.41 -3.90
C CYS A 78 -1.04 -14.43 -3.87
N PRO A 79 -1.15 -15.56 -3.15
CA PRO A 79 -0.04 -16.50 -3.02
C PRO A 79 0.39 -17.19 -4.31
N THR A 80 -0.53 -17.35 -5.27
CA THR A 80 -0.35 -18.20 -6.45
C THR A 80 -0.22 -17.43 -7.76
N LYS A 81 -0.41 -16.10 -7.72
CA LYS A 81 -0.45 -15.23 -8.90
C LYS A 81 0.15 -13.88 -8.54
N ASP A 82 0.82 -13.24 -9.49
CA ASP A 82 1.33 -11.86 -9.33
C ASP A 82 0.18 -10.85 -9.42
N THR A 83 -0.81 -11.05 -8.56
CA THR A 83 -2.05 -10.29 -8.43
C THR A 83 -2.25 -9.90 -6.98
N PHE A 84 -3.15 -8.96 -6.75
CA PHE A 84 -3.46 -8.41 -5.45
C PHE A 84 -4.97 -8.43 -5.22
N THR A 85 -5.37 -8.61 -3.97
CA THR A 85 -6.71 -8.28 -3.50
C THR A 85 -6.70 -6.90 -2.85
N LEU A 86 -7.78 -6.14 -3.01
CA LEU A 86 -7.97 -4.85 -2.37
C LEU A 86 -9.23 -4.93 -1.50
N ARG A 87 -9.04 -5.04 -0.18
CA ARG A 87 -10.14 -5.07 0.79
C ARG A 87 -10.31 -3.70 1.43
N ASN A 88 -11.51 -3.14 1.39
CA ASN A 88 -11.78 -1.91 2.10
C ASN A 88 -11.62 -2.11 3.64
N THR A 89 -11.18 -1.08 4.36
CA THR A 89 -10.96 -1.22 5.82
C THR A 89 -12.24 -1.06 6.64
N GLU A 90 -13.14 -0.20 6.20
CA GLU A 90 -14.39 0.08 6.89
C GLU A 90 -15.52 -0.84 6.43
N GLN A 91 -15.47 -1.22 5.15
CA GLN A 91 -16.42 -2.13 4.53
C GLN A 91 -15.78 -3.51 4.33
N ALA A 92 -16.50 -4.59 4.61
CA ALA A 92 -16.00 -5.95 4.36
C ALA A 92 -15.93 -6.33 2.86
N GLY A 93 -15.98 -5.34 1.97
CA GLY A 93 -15.97 -5.51 0.52
C GLY A 93 -14.56 -5.52 -0.07
N PHE A 94 -14.36 -6.41 -1.01
CA PHE A 94 -13.23 -6.46 -1.93
C PHE A 94 -13.59 -5.70 -3.19
N LEU A 95 -12.60 -5.06 -3.81
CA LEU A 95 -12.75 -4.47 -5.14
C LEU A 95 -13.00 -5.60 -6.13
N ASP A 96 -14.15 -5.53 -6.80
CA ASP A 96 -14.72 -6.60 -7.61
C ASP A 96 -15.24 -6.03 -8.94
N VAL A 97 -15.03 -6.74 -10.05
CA VAL A 97 -15.73 -6.45 -11.31
C VAL A 97 -17.10 -7.11 -11.29
N LEU A 98 -18.16 -6.30 -11.32
CA LEU A 98 -19.55 -6.75 -11.11
C LEU A 98 -19.90 -7.97 -11.97
N ALA A 99 -20.28 -9.06 -11.30
CA ALA A 99 -20.64 -10.35 -11.91
C ALA A 99 -19.56 -10.96 -12.81
N GLY A 100 -18.30 -10.56 -12.67
CA GLY A 100 -17.20 -10.97 -13.55
C GLY A 100 -17.38 -10.53 -15.00
N ASN A 101 -18.17 -9.49 -15.24
CA ASN A 101 -18.46 -9.01 -16.58
C ASN A 101 -17.20 -8.40 -17.22
N SER A 102 -16.68 -9.02 -18.28
CA SER A 102 -15.50 -8.53 -19.00
C SER A 102 -15.81 -7.48 -20.07
N GLU A 103 -17.08 -7.12 -20.25
CA GLU A 103 -17.48 -6.09 -21.21
C GLU A 103 -17.01 -4.70 -20.78
N ASN A 104 -16.75 -3.85 -21.79
CA ASN A 104 -16.34 -2.47 -21.55
C ASN A 104 -17.40 -1.72 -20.73
N GLY A 105 -16.95 -0.99 -19.71
CA GLY A 105 -17.83 -0.24 -18.81
C GLY A 105 -18.45 -1.08 -17.70
N ALA A 106 -18.06 -2.35 -17.54
CA ALA A 106 -18.41 -3.13 -16.35
C ALA A 106 -18.04 -2.37 -15.07
N PRO A 107 -18.98 -2.19 -14.12
CA PRO A 107 -18.71 -1.45 -12.89
C PRO A 107 -17.69 -2.17 -11.99
N ALA A 108 -16.79 -1.38 -11.39
CA ALA A 108 -16.05 -1.80 -10.22
C ALA A 108 -16.90 -1.56 -8.97
N VAL A 109 -17.08 -2.60 -8.16
CA VAL A 109 -17.97 -2.61 -7.00
C VAL A 109 -17.26 -3.14 -5.76
N GLY A 110 -17.84 -2.91 -4.59
CA GLY A 110 -17.53 -3.66 -3.37
C GLY A 110 -18.34 -4.94 -3.30
N HIS A 111 -17.69 -6.08 -3.05
CA HIS A 111 -18.36 -7.36 -2.86
C HIS A 111 -17.65 -8.23 -1.80
N HIS A 112 -18.38 -9.10 -1.11
CA HIS A 112 -17.75 -10.02 -0.14
C HIS A 112 -16.74 -10.94 -0.84
N ARG A 113 -15.72 -11.40 -0.10
CA ARG A 113 -14.70 -12.31 -0.63
C ARG A 113 -15.33 -13.58 -1.18
N VAL A 114 -14.94 -13.95 -2.39
CA VAL A 114 -15.20 -15.26 -2.97
C VAL A 114 -13.84 -15.93 -3.23
N GLU A 115 -13.60 -17.08 -2.59
CA GLU A 115 -12.32 -17.79 -2.77
C GLU A 115 -12.16 -18.27 -4.22
N GLY A 116 -11.00 -18.00 -4.82
CA GLY A 116 -10.71 -18.33 -6.22
C GLY A 116 -11.39 -17.44 -7.27
N SER A 117 -12.13 -16.41 -6.87
CA SER A 117 -12.76 -15.45 -7.78
C SER A 117 -11.72 -14.53 -8.43
N LEU A 118 -11.56 -14.66 -9.74
CA LEU A 118 -10.58 -13.88 -10.50
C LEU A 118 -11.02 -12.42 -10.70
N ASN A 119 -12.31 -12.13 -10.64
CA ASN A 119 -12.84 -10.76 -10.71
C ASN A 119 -12.58 -9.95 -9.44
N GLN A 120 -11.94 -10.54 -8.41
CA GLN A 120 -11.48 -9.86 -7.19
C GLN A 120 -9.94 -9.76 -7.11
N GLU A 121 -9.24 -10.22 -8.15
CA GLU A 121 -7.78 -10.20 -8.24
C GLU A 121 -7.32 -9.17 -9.27
N TRP A 122 -6.38 -8.31 -8.88
CA TRP A 122 -5.95 -7.16 -9.67
C TRP A 122 -4.45 -7.20 -9.90
N GLN A 123 -4.01 -6.96 -11.13
CA GLN A 123 -2.61 -6.66 -11.40
C GLN A 123 -2.36 -5.17 -11.15
N ILE A 124 -1.39 -4.85 -10.28
CA ILE A 124 -0.92 -3.48 -10.07
C ILE A 124 0.44 -3.38 -10.74
N VAL A 125 0.47 -2.80 -11.94
CA VAL A 125 1.67 -2.69 -12.75
C VAL A 125 2.17 -1.26 -12.68
N GLU A 126 3.40 -1.08 -12.21
CA GLU A 126 4.10 0.19 -12.38
C GLU A 126 4.44 0.39 -13.86
N GLN A 127 3.80 1.38 -14.48
CA GLN A 127 4.25 1.92 -15.75
C GLN A 127 5.34 2.94 -15.41
N THR A 128 6.60 2.62 -15.67
CA THR A 128 7.85 3.30 -15.25
C THR A 128 7.79 4.85 -15.32
N PRO A 129 8.50 5.60 -14.43
CA PRO A 129 8.26 7.02 -14.16
C PRO A 129 8.85 7.94 -15.25
N GLY A 130 8.01 8.77 -15.88
CA GLY A 130 8.43 9.50 -17.07
C GLY A 130 7.76 10.85 -17.32
N TYR A 131 7.41 11.64 -16.29
CA TYR A 131 7.13 13.06 -16.49
C TYR A 131 7.72 13.91 -15.37
N TYR A 132 8.85 14.55 -15.71
CA TYR A 132 9.39 15.72 -15.03
C TYR A 132 8.44 16.90 -15.27
N THR A 133 8.09 17.64 -14.22
CA THR A 133 7.73 19.06 -14.36
C THR A 133 8.98 19.87 -14.02
N CYS A 134 9.55 20.55 -15.02
CA CYS A 134 10.36 21.74 -14.76
C CYS A 134 9.39 22.91 -14.60
N GLU A 135 9.44 23.56 -13.44
CA GLU A 135 9.21 25.00 -13.33
C GLU A 135 10.53 25.63 -12.86
#